data_AF-A0A536EWH6-F1
#
_entry.id   AF-A0A536EWH6-F1
#
_cell.length_a   1.000
_cell.length_b   1.000
_cell.length_c   1.000
_cell.angle_alpha   90.00
_cell.angle_beta   90.00
_cell.angle_gamma   90.00
#
_symmetry.space_group_name_H-M   'P 1'
#
loop_
_entity.id
_entity.type
_entity.pdbx_description
1 polymer ?
#
loop_
_entity_poly.entity_id
_entity_poly.type
_entity_poly.pdbx_seq_one_letter_code
_entity_poly.pdbx_strand_id
1 'polypeptide(L)'
;MPCTQVIGMDEHPAHAVRNKPDSSIAVCARLCKEGRAAGWTSAGNSGAIMAAALLIQGRIRGVERPALGSILPTQNGFAYFLDVGANVDSKPESMVQFAMMGAVYAREMLGRPEPRVALLSNGEEEGKGDERVRETARRLKGFLPGFVGNVEPKDVYGARADVVVADGFVGNVAIKMAEATAEFLFRNLRDEIPKTLSGKVGGALIRPRVQELRARV
;
A
#
# COMPACT_ATOMS: atom_id res chain seq x y z
N MET A 1 -6.99 9.61 26.65
CA MET A 1 -7.08 11.07 26.42
C MET A 1 -8.48 11.35 25.91
N PRO A 2 -9.30 12.12 26.63
CA PRO A 2 -10.62 12.51 26.13
C PRO A 2 -10.45 13.42 24.90
N CYS A 3 -11.37 13.31 23.94
CA CYS A 3 -11.44 14.11 22.72
C CYS A 3 -12.89 14.55 22.55
N THR A 4 -13.14 15.79 22.15
CA THR A 4 -14.50 16.36 21.99
C THR A 4 -14.98 16.44 20.55
N GLN A 5 -14.10 16.19 19.57
CA GLN A 5 -14.41 16.30 18.15
C GLN A 5 -14.20 14.98 17.41
N VAL A 6 -14.91 14.82 16.29
CA VAL A 6 -14.80 13.65 15.40
C VAL A 6 -14.73 14.15 13.95
N ILE A 7 -13.82 13.56 13.16
CA ILE A 7 -13.76 13.78 11.71
C ILE A 7 -14.66 12.72 11.05
N GLY A 8 -15.69 13.16 10.35
CA GLY A 8 -16.58 12.34 9.54
C GLY A 8 -15.91 11.81 8.26
N MET A 9 -16.51 10.80 7.66
CA MET A 9 -15.94 10.12 6.48
C MET A 9 -16.08 10.95 5.19
N ASP A 10 -17.07 11.82 5.17
CA ASP A 10 -17.50 12.70 4.08
C ASP A 10 -16.84 14.09 4.12
N GLU A 11 -16.06 14.39 5.15
CA GLU A 11 -15.37 15.67 5.28
C GLU A 11 -14.11 15.75 4.42
N HIS A 12 -13.84 16.96 3.90
CA HIS A 12 -12.58 17.21 3.19
C HIS A 12 -11.38 17.06 4.15
N PRO A 13 -10.45 16.12 3.88
CA PRO A 13 -9.45 15.69 4.86
C PRO A 13 -8.61 16.79 5.52
N ALA A 14 -7.92 17.60 4.70
CA ALA A 14 -7.01 18.63 5.21
C ALA A 14 -7.75 19.76 5.94
N HIS A 15 -9.01 20.01 5.56
CA HIS A 15 -9.84 21.02 6.20
C HIS A 15 -10.33 20.53 7.56
N ALA A 16 -10.79 19.28 7.64
CA ALA A 16 -11.23 18.66 8.88
C ALA A 16 -10.11 18.62 9.93
N VAL A 17 -8.90 18.20 9.55
CA VAL A 17 -7.75 18.14 10.46
C VAL A 17 -7.36 19.52 11.02
N ARG A 18 -7.43 20.57 10.20
CA ARG A 18 -7.11 21.94 10.64
C ARG A 18 -8.16 22.53 11.58
N ASN A 19 -9.44 22.28 11.30
CA ASN A 19 -10.55 22.88 12.04
C ASN A 19 -11.02 22.06 13.25
N LYS A 20 -10.59 20.79 13.35
CA LYS A 20 -10.92 19.90 14.47
C LYS A 20 -9.66 19.47 15.23
N PRO A 21 -8.94 20.41 15.89
CA PRO A 21 -7.70 20.11 16.59
C PRO A 21 -7.88 19.19 17.79
N ASP A 22 -9.10 19.03 18.31
CA ASP A 22 -9.43 18.10 19.40
C ASP A 22 -10.12 16.82 18.88
N SER A 23 -9.94 16.50 17.59
CA SER A 23 -10.36 15.21 17.05
C SER A 23 -9.42 14.08 17.48
N SER A 24 -9.95 12.87 17.63
CA SER A 24 -9.15 11.69 18.01
C SER A 24 -7.93 11.49 17.11
N ILE A 25 -8.08 11.67 15.79
CA ILE A 25 -6.98 11.60 14.81
C ILE A 25 -5.92 12.68 15.09
N ALA A 26 -6.33 13.95 15.28
CA ALA A 26 -5.40 15.04 15.54
C ALA A 26 -4.66 14.90 16.87
N VAL A 27 -5.37 14.46 17.92
CA VAL A 27 -4.81 14.19 19.25
C VAL A 27 -3.79 13.05 19.18
N CYS A 28 -4.11 11.92 18.53
CA CYS A 28 -3.18 10.80 18.36
C CYS A 28 -1.88 11.22 17.64
N ALA A 29 -2.00 11.97 16.53
CA ALA A 29 -0.84 12.47 15.80
C ALA A 29 0.02 13.42 16.66
N ARG A 30 -0.61 14.26 17.48
CA ARG A 30 0.08 15.18 18.40
C ARG A 30 0.81 14.43 19.51
N LEU A 31 0.20 13.41 20.11
CA LEU A 31 0.85 12.59 21.14
C LEU A 31 2.14 11.94 20.60
N CYS A 32 2.12 11.48 19.35
CA CYS A 32 3.32 10.96 18.70
C CYS A 32 4.36 12.06 18.44
N LYS A 33 3.93 13.25 18.00
CA LYS A 33 4.82 14.41 17.84
C LYS A 33 5.53 14.80 19.13
N GLU A 34 4.80 14.75 20.25
CA GLU A 34 5.28 15.10 21.59
C GLU A 34 6.10 13.99 22.25
N GLY A 35 6.32 12.84 21.59
CA GLY A 35 7.06 11.70 22.14
C GLY A 35 6.31 10.97 23.26
N ARG A 36 5.01 11.20 23.40
CA ARG A 36 4.14 10.58 24.41
C ARG A 36 3.52 9.26 23.95
N ALA A 37 3.64 8.96 22.65
CA ALA A 37 3.26 7.69 22.04
C ALA A 37 4.29 7.34 20.95
N ALA A 38 4.55 6.05 20.75
CA ALA A 38 5.48 5.57 19.73
C ALA A 38 4.84 5.46 18.33
N GLY A 39 3.51 5.43 18.26
CA GLY A 39 2.74 5.32 17.02
C GLY A 39 1.24 5.35 17.32
N TRP A 40 0.43 5.38 16.27
CA TRP A 40 -1.02 5.40 16.37
C TRP A 40 -1.66 4.72 15.16
N THR A 41 -2.91 4.27 15.34
CA THR A 41 -3.73 3.66 14.29
C THR A 41 -5.12 4.28 14.30
N SER A 42 -5.82 4.23 13.17
CA SER A 42 -7.20 4.70 13.05
C SER A 42 -7.89 3.98 11.90
N ALA A 43 -9.17 3.64 12.09
CA ALA A 43 -10.05 3.12 11.06
C ALA A 43 -10.95 4.23 10.44
N GLY A 44 -10.61 5.50 10.69
CA GLY A 44 -11.35 6.66 10.17
C GLY A 44 -10.94 7.04 8.75
N ASN A 45 -11.26 8.27 8.35
CA ASN A 45 -10.97 8.79 7.01
C ASN A 45 -9.45 8.73 6.69
N SER A 46 -9.05 7.92 5.71
CA SER A 46 -7.65 7.71 5.32
C SER A 46 -6.93 8.99 4.91
N GLY A 47 -7.63 9.89 4.23
CA GLY A 47 -7.09 11.20 3.87
C GLY A 47 -6.81 12.04 5.11
N ALA A 48 -7.69 12.01 6.11
CA ALA A 48 -7.52 12.75 7.36
C ALA A 48 -6.38 12.17 8.19
N ILE A 49 -6.23 10.83 8.19
CA ILE A 49 -5.10 10.14 8.79
C ILE A 49 -3.79 10.63 8.16
N MET A 50 -3.74 10.63 6.82
CA MET A 50 -2.58 11.08 6.06
C MET A 50 -2.26 12.57 6.32
N ALA A 51 -3.29 13.42 6.33
CA ALA A 51 -3.15 14.84 6.59
C ALA A 51 -2.65 15.11 8.01
N ALA A 52 -3.16 14.40 9.02
CA ALA A 52 -2.69 14.55 10.40
C ALA A 52 -1.26 14.03 10.58
N ALA A 53 -0.91 12.89 9.97
CA ALA A 53 0.46 12.37 9.97
C ALA A 53 1.44 13.39 9.36
N LEU A 54 1.06 14.04 8.25
CA LEU A 54 1.93 15.00 7.58
C LEU A 54 1.99 16.37 8.29
N LEU A 55 0.84 16.93 8.68
CA LEU A 55 0.72 18.31 9.18
C LEU A 55 0.99 18.42 10.68
N ILE A 56 0.71 17.37 11.47
CA ILE A 56 0.83 17.39 12.92
C ILE A 56 2.05 16.57 13.37
N GLN A 57 2.12 15.29 13.00
CA GLN A 57 3.25 14.42 13.40
C GLN A 57 4.55 14.79 12.66
N GLY A 58 4.43 15.13 11.38
CA GLY A 58 5.57 15.49 10.54
C GLY A 58 6.35 14.29 10.01
N ARG A 59 7.33 14.59 9.16
CA ARG A 59 8.14 13.58 8.46
C ARG A 59 9.47 13.34 9.16
N ILE A 60 10.06 12.17 8.90
CA ILE A 60 11.46 11.90 9.20
C ILE A 60 12.33 12.93 8.45
N ARG A 61 13.35 13.47 9.14
CA ARG A 61 14.26 14.46 8.55
C ARG A 61 14.94 13.87 7.31
N GLY A 62 14.89 14.59 6.20
CA GLY A 62 15.45 14.16 4.91
C GLY A 62 14.45 13.41 4.00
N VAL A 63 13.36 12.87 4.53
CA VAL A 63 12.28 12.30 3.71
C VAL A 63 11.42 13.42 3.14
N GLU A 64 11.41 13.58 1.82
CA GLU A 64 10.72 14.67 1.14
C GLU A 64 9.20 14.50 1.17
N ARG A 65 8.74 13.28 0.88
CA ARG A 65 7.33 12.94 0.85
C ARG A 65 7.12 11.60 1.55
N PRO A 66 6.03 11.45 2.31
CA PRO A 66 5.62 10.14 2.82
C PRO A 66 5.09 9.29 1.67
N ALA A 67 5.07 7.96 1.81
CA ALA A 67 4.36 7.06 0.90
C ALA A 67 3.29 6.28 1.66
N LEU A 68 2.16 6.01 1.02
CA LEU A 68 1.17 5.09 1.55
C LEU A 68 1.53 3.68 1.08
N GLY A 69 1.70 2.76 2.02
CA GLY A 69 2.05 1.39 1.72
C GLY A 69 0.91 0.43 1.97
N SER A 70 0.80 -0.61 1.15
CA SER A 70 -0.11 -1.73 1.35
C SER A 70 0.62 -3.06 1.32
N ILE A 71 0.12 -4.04 2.07
CA ILE A 71 0.64 -5.41 2.08
C ILE A 71 -0.19 -6.22 1.09
N LEU A 72 0.47 -6.75 0.06
CA LEU A 72 -0.16 -7.60 -0.94
C LEU A 72 0.17 -9.06 -0.70
N PRO A 73 -0.82 -9.98 -0.79
CA PRO A 73 -0.55 -11.42 -0.81
C PRO A 73 0.23 -11.78 -2.08
N THR A 74 1.18 -12.69 -1.96
CA THR A 74 1.93 -13.27 -3.08
C THR A 74 1.94 -14.80 -2.96
N GLN A 75 2.39 -15.49 -4.01
CA GLN A 75 2.52 -16.95 -3.99
C GLN A 75 3.34 -17.47 -2.81
N ASN A 76 4.35 -16.70 -2.36
CA ASN A 76 5.30 -17.11 -1.31
C ASN A 76 5.29 -16.18 -0.09
N GLY A 77 4.11 -15.61 0.24
CA GLY A 77 3.91 -14.78 1.42
C GLY A 77 3.32 -13.42 1.09
N PHE A 78 4.06 -12.35 1.37
CA PHE A 78 3.60 -10.98 1.18
C PHE A 78 4.67 -10.11 0.52
N ALA A 79 4.22 -9.09 -0.21
CA ALA A 79 5.03 -8.00 -0.71
C ALA A 79 4.51 -6.67 -0.17
N TYR A 80 5.42 -5.71 0.06
CA TYR A 80 5.05 -4.35 0.45
C TYR A 80 5.00 -3.45 -0.78
N PHE A 81 3.82 -2.91 -1.09
CA PHE A 81 3.60 -2.08 -2.25
C PHE A 81 3.48 -0.61 -1.85
N LEU A 82 4.37 0.22 -2.39
CA LEU A 82 4.45 1.67 -2.22
C LEU A 82 4.47 2.32 -3.60
N ASP A 83 4.12 3.58 -3.80
CA ASP A 83 3.06 4.30 -3.10
C ASP A 83 1.69 3.88 -3.69
N VAL A 84 0.68 3.72 -2.84
CA VAL A 84 -0.69 3.35 -3.28
C VAL A 84 -1.70 4.51 -3.17
N GLY A 85 -1.23 5.75 -3.06
CA GLY A 85 -2.10 6.92 -3.23
C GLY A 85 -1.81 8.13 -2.37
N ALA A 86 -0.67 8.18 -1.66
CA ALA A 86 -0.28 9.40 -0.94
C ALA A 86 0.11 10.54 -1.91
N ASN A 87 0.77 10.20 -3.02
CA ASN A 87 1.32 11.17 -3.97
C ASN A 87 0.91 10.82 -5.40
N VAL A 88 0.04 11.64 -5.99
CA VAL A 88 -0.44 11.43 -7.37
C VAL A 88 0.71 11.55 -8.38
N ASP A 89 1.62 12.50 -8.18
CA ASP A 89 2.78 12.71 -9.05
C ASP A 89 4.07 12.68 -8.21
N SER A 90 4.70 11.51 -8.18
CA SER A 90 5.96 11.27 -7.47
C SER A 90 7.13 11.62 -8.37
N LYS A 91 8.13 12.33 -7.84
CA LYS A 91 9.39 12.54 -8.57
C LYS A 91 10.31 11.32 -8.42
N PRO A 92 11.28 11.10 -9.33
CA PRO A 92 12.25 10.02 -9.19
C PRO A 92 12.96 10.00 -7.84
N GLU A 93 13.31 11.17 -7.29
CA GLU A 93 13.92 11.31 -5.97
C GLU A 93 13.02 10.77 -4.85
N SER A 94 11.71 11.04 -4.94
CA SER A 94 10.75 10.51 -3.98
C SER A 94 10.62 8.99 -4.11
N MET A 95 10.57 8.45 -5.33
CA MET A 95 10.49 7.00 -5.54
C MET A 95 11.73 6.26 -5.04
N VAL A 96 12.93 6.86 -5.14
CA VAL A 96 14.15 6.31 -4.52
C VAL A 96 13.98 6.24 -3.00
N GLN A 97 13.45 7.29 -2.36
CA GLN A 97 13.17 7.25 -0.92
C GLN A 97 12.12 6.20 -0.57
N PHE A 98 11.11 5.99 -1.40
CA PHE A 98 10.09 4.95 -1.19
C PHE A 98 10.70 3.56 -1.25
N ALA A 99 11.61 3.31 -2.21
CA ALA A 99 12.36 2.07 -2.31
C ALA A 99 13.21 1.81 -1.05
N MET A 100 13.91 2.83 -0.55
CA MET A 100 14.69 2.71 0.68
C MET A 100 13.82 2.42 1.91
N MET A 101 12.73 3.19 2.09
CA MET A 101 11.81 2.98 3.21
C MET A 101 11.15 1.59 3.14
N GLY A 102 10.75 1.17 1.94
CA GLY A 102 10.18 -0.15 1.71
C GLY A 102 11.16 -1.27 2.01
N ALA A 103 12.44 -1.13 1.61
CA ALA A 103 13.48 -2.10 1.94
C ALA A 103 13.66 -2.25 3.46
N VAL A 104 13.71 -1.14 4.20
CA VAL A 104 13.77 -1.19 5.67
C VAL A 104 12.52 -1.87 6.24
N TYR A 105 11.33 -1.49 5.78
CA TYR A 105 10.08 -2.11 6.25
C TYR A 105 10.06 -3.62 6.00
N ALA A 106 10.43 -4.07 4.80
CA ALA A 106 10.46 -5.49 4.47
C ALA A 106 11.48 -6.26 5.32
N ARG A 107 12.62 -5.65 5.64
CA ARG A 107 13.61 -6.27 6.52
C ARG A 107 13.12 -6.40 7.95
N GLU A 108 12.66 -5.29 8.54
CA GLU A 108 12.32 -5.24 9.97
C GLU A 108 10.96 -5.86 10.28
N MET A 109 9.96 -5.67 9.40
CA MET A 109 8.57 -6.06 9.67
C MET A 109 8.15 -7.34 8.93
N LEU A 110 8.74 -7.63 7.77
CA LEU A 110 8.44 -8.84 6.99
C LEU A 110 9.51 -9.94 7.11
N GLY A 111 10.57 -9.71 7.88
CA GLY A 111 11.63 -10.69 8.12
C GLY A 111 12.42 -11.05 6.86
N ARG A 112 12.60 -10.09 5.93
CA ARG A 112 13.36 -10.27 4.69
C ARG A 112 14.77 -9.66 4.84
N PRO A 113 15.80 -10.42 5.25
CA PRO A 113 17.12 -9.87 5.55
C PRO A 113 17.76 -9.15 4.35
N GLU A 114 17.55 -9.68 3.14
CA GLU A 114 17.98 -9.10 1.86
C GLU A 114 16.76 -8.85 0.97
N PRO A 115 16.01 -7.76 1.20
CA PRO A 115 14.74 -7.52 0.53
C PRO A 115 14.97 -7.20 -0.95
N ARG A 116 14.23 -7.89 -1.83
CA ARG A 116 14.23 -7.60 -3.27
C ARG A 116 13.28 -6.45 -3.55
N VAL A 117 13.80 -5.37 -4.10
CA VAL A 117 13.05 -4.14 -4.38
C VAL A 117 12.92 -3.96 -5.88
N ALA A 118 11.71 -3.73 -6.38
CA ALA A 118 11.45 -3.53 -7.80
C ALA A 118 10.58 -2.30 -8.06
N LEU A 119 10.67 -1.76 -9.27
CA LEU A 119 9.73 -0.75 -9.77
C LEU A 119 8.61 -1.42 -10.55
N LEU A 120 7.36 -1.00 -10.30
CA LEU A 120 6.26 -1.40 -11.15
C LEU A 120 6.38 -0.70 -12.50
N SER A 121 6.30 -1.49 -13.58
CA SER A 121 6.45 -1.00 -14.95
C SER A 121 5.52 -1.75 -15.91
N ASN A 122 5.46 -1.26 -17.15
CA ASN A 122 4.76 -1.92 -18.27
C ASN A 122 5.64 -2.95 -19.01
N GLY A 123 6.75 -3.38 -18.40
CA GLY A 123 7.62 -4.44 -18.90
C GLY A 123 8.85 -4.62 -18.00
N GLU A 124 9.44 -5.82 -18.03
CA GLU A 124 10.57 -6.21 -17.18
C GLU A 124 11.93 -5.62 -17.65
N GLU A 125 12.04 -5.23 -18.91
CA GLU A 125 13.29 -4.72 -19.51
C GLU A 125 13.70 -3.35 -18.91
N GLU A 126 15.01 -3.08 -18.79
CA GLU A 126 15.53 -1.82 -18.20
C GLU A 126 15.05 -0.55 -18.91
N GLY A 127 14.70 -0.65 -20.20
CA GLY A 127 14.20 0.46 -21.01
C GLY A 127 12.70 0.74 -20.90
N LYS A 128 11.95 -0.08 -20.17
CA LYS A 128 10.50 0.04 -20.02
C LYS A 128 10.11 0.99 -18.88
N GLY A 129 8.88 1.46 -18.93
CA GLY A 129 8.37 2.52 -18.07
C GLY A 129 8.50 3.91 -18.70
N ASP A 130 7.84 4.87 -18.07
CA ASP A 130 7.95 6.28 -18.44
C ASP A 130 9.33 6.85 -18.05
N GLU A 131 9.54 8.15 -18.27
CA GLU A 131 10.78 8.82 -17.87
C GLU A 131 11.06 8.70 -16.37
N ARG A 132 10.01 8.77 -15.54
CA ARG A 132 10.12 8.70 -14.09
C ARG A 132 10.62 7.33 -13.64
N VAL A 133 10.04 6.24 -14.15
CA VAL A 133 10.47 4.87 -13.82
C VAL A 133 11.92 4.65 -14.28
N ARG A 134 12.26 5.04 -15.51
CA ARG A 134 13.62 4.86 -16.05
C ARG A 134 14.68 5.64 -15.27
N GLU A 135 14.39 6.89 -14.90
CA GLU A 135 15.30 7.69 -14.08
C GLU A 135 15.45 7.14 -12.66
N THR A 136 14.35 6.68 -12.05
CA THR A 136 14.39 6.02 -10.74
C THR A 136 15.24 4.75 -10.80
N ALA A 137 15.04 3.91 -11.82
CA ALA A 137 15.81 2.68 -11.99
C ALA A 137 17.31 2.95 -12.13
N ARG A 138 17.69 3.97 -12.93
CA ARG A 138 19.09 4.42 -13.04
C ARG A 138 19.70 4.80 -11.71
N ARG A 139 18.94 5.51 -10.86
CA ARG A 139 19.41 5.95 -9.54
C ARG A 139 19.49 4.84 -8.51
N LEU A 140 18.61 3.85 -8.59
CA LEU A 140 18.62 2.70 -7.68
C LEU A 140 19.71 1.70 -8.04
N LYS A 141 20.05 1.56 -9.32
CA LYS A 141 21.08 0.64 -9.81
C LYS A 141 22.45 0.96 -9.19
N GLY A 142 22.98 0.01 -8.41
CA GLY A 142 24.25 0.16 -7.69
C GLY A 142 24.17 1.00 -6.41
N PHE A 143 23.06 1.68 -6.15
CA PHE A 143 22.85 2.47 -4.93
C PHE A 143 22.09 1.69 -3.85
N LEU A 144 21.01 0.98 -4.23
CA LEU A 144 20.18 0.21 -3.30
C LEU A 144 20.49 -1.29 -3.43
N PRO A 145 21.12 -1.92 -2.43
CA PRO A 145 21.26 -3.38 -2.39
C PRO A 145 19.89 -4.06 -2.49
N GLY A 146 19.81 -5.12 -3.29
CA GLY A 146 18.55 -5.84 -3.51
C GLY A 146 17.63 -5.21 -4.56
N PHE A 147 18.04 -4.13 -5.26
CA PHE A 147 17.27 -3.63 -6.40
C PHE A 147 17.33 -4.64 -7.57
N VAL A 148 16.16 -5.18 -7.97
CA VAL A 148 16.04 -6.23 -9.00
C VAL A 148 15.48 -5.72 -10.34
N GLY A 149 15.33 -4.40 -10.49
CA GLY A 149 14.85 -3.79 -11.74
C GLY A 149 13.33 -3.62 -11.78
N ASN A 150 12.74 -3.82 -12.96
CA ASN A 150 11.32 -3.62 -13.22
C ASN A 150 10.54 -4.93 -13.04
N VAL A 151 9.29 -4.82 -12.59
CA VAL A 151 8.32 -5.93 -12.55
C VAL A 151 7.01 -5.51 -13.19
N GLU A 152 6.32 -6.45 -13.84
CA GLU A 152 4.95 -6.25 -14.31
C GLU A 152 3.94 -6.62 -13.21
N PRO A 153 2.66 -6.19 -13.30
CA PRO A 153 1.64 -6.52 -12.31
C PRO A 153 1.49 -8.02 -11.99
N LYS A 154 1.66 -8.90 -13.00
CA LYS A 154 1.62 -10.37 -12.82
C LYS A 154 2.73 -10.88 -11.89
N ASP A 155 3.89 -10.24 -11.91
CA ASP A 155 5.09 -10.67 -11.18
C ASP A 155 5.06 -10.26 -9.70
N VAL A 156 4.24 -9.25 -9.37
CA VAL A 156 3.96 -8.84 -7.98
C VAL A 156 3.38 -10.04 -7.22
N TYR A 157 2.32 -10.65 -7.76
CA TYR A 157 1.71 -11.84 -7.17
C TYR A 157 2.62 -13.08 -7.28
N GLY A 158 3.47 -13.14 -8.31
CA GLY A 158 4.48 -14.17 -8.50
C GLY A 158 5.67 -14.12 -7.52
N ALA A 159 5.66 -13.21 -6.54
CA ALA A 159 6.70 -13.06 -5.53
C ALA A 159 8.12 -12.79 -6.10
N ARG A 160 8.20 -12.09 -7.24
CA ARG A 160 9.48 -11.67 -7.82
C ARG A 160 10.19 -10.59 -7.01
N ALA A 161 9.44 -9.80 -6.24
CA ALA A 161 9.95 -8.77 -5.34
C ALA A 161 9.25 -8.82 -3.98
N ASP A 162 9.97 -8.39 -2.94
CA ASP A 162 9.44 -8.25 -1.58
C ASP A 162 8.92 -6.83 -1.33
N VAL A 163 9.43 -5.86 -2.11
CA VAL A 163 8.98 -4.47 -2.14
C VAL A 163 8.74 -4.07 -3.58
N VAL A 164 7.58 -3.49 -3.87
CA VAL A 164 7.24 -2.93 -5.18
C VAL A 164 7.03 -1.43 -5.02
N VAL A 165 7.62 -0.64 -5.92
CA VAL A 165 7.53 0.82 -5.91
C VAL A 165 6.88 1.35 -7.18
N ALA A 166 5.87 2.19 -7.04
CA ALA A 166 5.19 2.92 -8.09
C ALA A 166 4.96 4.38 -7.65
N ASP A 167 4.59 5.24 -8.60
CA ASP A 167 3.93 6.48 -8.24
C ASP A 167 2.54 6.20 -7.65
N GLY A 168 2.03 7.13 -6.83
CA GLY A 168 0.77 6.90 -6.13
C GLY A 168 -0.45 6.93 -7.03
N PHE A 169 -0.40 7.47 -8.25
CA PHE A 169 -1.50 7.34 -9.20
C PHE A 169 -1.59 5.90 -9.73
N VAL A 170 -0.49 5.38 -10.29
CA VAL A 170 -0.40 4.01 -10.81
C VAL A 170 -0.62 2.99 -9.71
N GLY A 171 -0.02 3.16 -8.54
CA GLY A 171 -0.19 2.22 -7.42
C GLY A 171 -1.62 2.18 -6.88
N ASN A 172 -2.29 3.33 -6.78
CA ASN A 172 -3.70 3.39 -6.36
C ASN A 172 -4.63 2.74 -7.39
N VAL A 173 -4.41 3.00 -8.68
CA VAL A 173 -5.17 2.35 -9.76
C VAL A 173 -4.95 0.83 -9.72
N ALA A 174 -3.71 0.39 -9.57
CA ALA A 174 -3.37 -1.04 -9.53
C ALA A 174 -4.05 -1.76 -8.36
N ILE A 175 -3.98 -1.21 -7.15
CA ILE A 175 -4.57 -1.87 -5.97
C ILE A 175 -6.10 -1.89 -6.03
N LYS A 176 -6.73 -0.78 -6.45
CA LYS A 176 -8.19 -0.73 -6.59
C LYS A 176 -8.69 -1.65 -7.69
N MET A 177 -7.94 -1.80 -8.78
CA MET A 177 -8.30 -2.74 -9.83
C MET A 177 -8.18 -4.19 -9.36
N ALA A 178 -7.13 -4.50 -8.59
CA ALA A 178 -6.98 -5.82 -7.99
C ALA A 178 -8.14 -6.15 -7.04
N GLU A 179 -8.48 -5.24 -6.13
CA GLU A 179 -9.61 -5.37 -5.20
C GLU A 179 -10.93 -5.55 -5.95
N ALA A 180 -11.22 -4.71 -6.94
CA ALA A 180 -12.44 -4.77 -7.73
C ALA A 180 -12.54 -6.09 -8.52
N THR A 181 -11.43 -6.57 -9.09
CA THR A 181 -11.38 -7.86 -9.81
C THR A 181 -11.66 -9.01 -8.86
N ALA A 182 -11.01 -9.03 -7.69
CA ALA A 182 -11.21 -10.07 -6.70
C ALA A 182 -12.67 -10.10 -6.22
N GLU A 183 -13.24 -8.93 -5.89
CA GLU A 183 -14.63 -8.83 -5.47
C GLU A 183 -15.59 -9.29 -6.57
N PHE A 184 -15.34 -8.91 -7.82
CA PHE A 184 -16.11 -9.39 -8.97
C PHE A 184 -16.05 -10.91 -9.10
N LEU A 185 -14.86 -11.53 -9.03
CA LEU A 185 -14.71 -12.99 -9.13
C LEU A 185 -15.44 -13.71 -8.00
N PHE A 186 -15.25 -13.30 -6.74
CA PHE A 186 -15.91 -13.94 -5.60
C PHE A 186 -17.44 -13.75 -5.62
N ARG A 187 -17.95 -12.61 -6.09
CA ARG A 187 -19.39 -12.42 -6.29
C ARG A 187 -19.93 -13.38 -7.35
N ASN A 188 -19.30 -13.46 -8.51
CA ASN A 188 -19.74 -14.39 -9.57
C ASN A 188 -19.67 -15.85 -9.13
N LEU A 189 -18.64 -16.28 -8.39
CA LEU A 189 -18.58 -17.64 -7.84
C LEU A 189 -19.75 -17.91 -6.89
N ARG A 190 -20.05 -16.97 -5.99
CA ARG A 190 -21.17 -17.10 -5.06
C ARG A 190 -22.52 -17.15 -5.78
N ASP A 191 -22.67 -16.42 -6.88
CA ASP A 191 -23.95 -16.26 -7.57
C ASP A 191 -24.18 -17.37 -8.64
N GLU A 192 -23.13 -17.85 -9.30
CA GLU A 192 -23.21 -18.88 -10.37
C GLU A 192 -23.15 -20.32 -9.84
N ILE A 193 -22.26 -20.63 -8.88
CA ILE A 193 -22.08 -22.00 -8.38
C ILE A 193 -23.38 -22.64 -7.85
N PRO A 194 -24.22 -21.98 -7.03
CA PRO A 194 -25.39 -22.64 -6.46
C PRO A 194 -26.57 -22.81 -7.45
N LYS A 195 -26.45 -22.38 -8.72
CA LYS A 195 -27.54 -22.47 -9.70
C LYS A 195 -27.86 -23.89 -10.15
N THR A 196 -26.91 -24.83 -10.04
CA THR A 196 -27.11 -26.24 -10.40
C THR A 196 -27.02 -27.15 -9.17
N LEU A 197 -27.65 -28.32 -9.23
CA LEU A 197 -27.57 -29.33 -8.16
C LEU A 197 -26.12 -29.77 -7.92
N SER A 198 -25.36 -30.04 -8.99
CA SER A 198 -23.94 -30.38 -8.91
C SER A 198 -23.11 -29.24 -8.33
N GLY A 199 -23.43 -28.00 -8.68
CA GLY A 199 -22.78 -26.81 -8.15
C GLY A 199 -23.06 -26.57 -6.67
N LYS A 200 -24.26 -26.88 -6.15
CA LYS A 200 -24.53 -26.83 -4.70
C LYS A 200 -23.68 -27.82 -3.91
N VAL A 201 -23.56 -29.06 -4.39
CA VAL A 201 -22.74 -30.09 -3.76
C VAL A 201 -21.26 -29.71 -3.84
N GLY A 202 -20.76 -29.38 -5.03
CA GLY A 202 -19.37 -28.95 -5.23
C GLY A 202 -19.03 -27.69 -4.43
N GLY A 203 -19.93 -26.72 -4.42
CA GLY A 203 -19.81 -25.48 -3.65
C GLY A 203 -19.69 -25.73 -2.15
N ALA A 204 -20.50 -26.65 -1.59
CA ALA A 204 -20.40 -27.02 -0.18
C ALA A 204 -19.04 -27.63 0.16
N LEU A 205 -18.49 -28.47 -0.73
CA LEU A 205 -17.18 -29.11 -0.54
C LEU A 205 -16.03 -28.10 -0.56
N ILE A 206 -16.05 -27.12 -1.47
CA ILE A 206 -14.96 -26.14 -1.61
C ILE A 206 -15.12 -24.91 -0.72
N ARG A 207 -16.31 -24.67 -0.15
CA ARG A 207 -16.64 -23.46 0.63
C ARG A 207 -15.59 -23.10 1.69
N PRO A 208 -15.09 -24.02 2.54
CA PRO A 208 -14.08 -23.67 3.55
C PRO A 208 -12.80 -23.12 2.91
N ARG A 209 -12.34 -23.73 1.82
CA ARG A 209 -11.12 -23.31 1.10
C ARG A 209 -11.30 -22.00 0.35
N VAL A 210 -12.47 -21.77 -0.23
CA VAL A 210 -12.80 -20.48 -0.87
C VAL A 210 -12.88 -19.36 0.17
N GLN A 211 -13.39 -19.64 1.38
CA GLN A 211 -13.40 -18.67 2.48
C GLN A 211 -11.99 -18.35 2.98
N GLU A 212 -11.13 -19.35 3.12
CA GLU A 212 -9.70 -19.14 3.41
C GLU A 212 -9.00 -18.31 2.32
N LEU A 213 -9.29 -18.59 1.05
CA LEU A 213 -8.74 -17.81 -0.06
C LEU A 213 -9.22 -16.36 -0.03
N ARG A 214 -10.51 -16.12 0.21
CA ARG A 214 -11.08 -14.77 0.32
C ARG A 214 -10.46 -13.98 1.48
N ALA A 215 -10.11 -14.64 2.59
CA ALA A 215 -9.45 -13.98 3.71
C ALA A 215 -8.00 -13.56 3.43
N ARG A 216 -7.40 -14.05 2.34
CA ARG A 216 -6.04 -13.69 1.90
C ARG A 216 -6.00 -12.51 0.93
N VAL A 217 -7.13 -12.13 0.34
CA VAL A 217 -7.24 -11.14 -0.75
C VAL A 217 -7.88 -9.86 -0.24
#